data_AF-A0A973TEA4-F1
#
_entry.id   AF-A0A973TEA4-F1
#
_cell.length_a   1.000
_cell.length_b   1.000
_cell.length_c   1.000
_cell.angle_alpha   90.00
_cell.angle_beta   90.00
_cell.angle_gamma   90.00
#
_symmetry.space_group_name_H-M   'P 1'
#
loop_
_entity.id
_entity.type
_entity.pdbx_description
1 polymer ?
#
loop_
_entity_poly.entity_id
_entity_poly.type
_entity_poly.pdbx_seq_one_letter_code
_entity_poly.pdbx_strand_id
1 'polypeptide(L)'
;TSDLFQPGPETPKEVYAEKPISLRMVGTYHQFGAFVSGVASLPRVVILTMHDIALRPKNPGKDVGIKDSIPLELSGTVKTYRYLDEEEAAEQEKQAAAANGGKG
;
A
#
# COMPACT_ATOMS: atom_id res chain seq x y z
N THR A 1 12.46 -16.86 1.21
CA THR A 1 11.52 -16.04 2.00
C THR A 1 11.25 -14.80 1.19
N SER A 2 10.05 -14.69 0.59
CA SER A 2 9.74 -13.60 -0.35
C SER A 2 8.69 -12.71 0.30
N ASP A 3 9.18 -11.82 1.16
CA ASP A 3 8.40 -10.74 1.72
C ASP A 3 8.97 -9.45 1.10
N LEU A 4 8.10 -8.66 0.46
CA LEU A 4 8.46 -7.40 -0.17
C LEU A 4 7.78 -6.27 0.60
N PHE A 5 8.57 -5.30 1.05
CA PHE A 5 8.09 -4.03 1.57
C PHE A 5 8.88 -2.94 0.87
N GLN A 6 8.25 -2.25 -0.07
CA GLN A 6 8.93 -1.26 -0.90
C GLN A 6 8.14 0.05 -0.92
N PRO A 7 8.53 1.03 -0.08
CA PRO A 7 8.00 2.38 -0.16
C PRO A 7 8.35 3.03 -1.50
N GLY A 8 7.35 3.63 -2.13
CA GLY A 8 7.51 4.49 -3.29
C GLY A 8 7.73 5.96 -2.91
N PRO A 9 7.94 6.82 -3.91
CA PRO A 9 8.06 8.25 -3.71
C PRO A 9 6.74 8.87 -3.23
N GLU A 10 6.83 9.94 -2.44
CA GLU A 10 5.66 10.71 -2.04
C GLU A 10 5.15 11.52 -3.23
N THR A 11 3.83 11.52 -3.41
CA THR A 11 3.15 12.32 -4.41
C THR A 11 2.35 13.39 -3.68
N PRO A 12 2.83 14.64 -3.66
CA PRO A 12 2.08 15.72 -3.05
C PRO A 12 0.79 16.01 -3.85
N LYS A 13 -0.26 16.34 -3.12
CA LYS A 13 -1.55 16.88 -3.57
C LYS A 13 -1.74 18.25 -2.92
N GLU A 14 -2.85 18.92 -3.22
CA GLU A 14 -3.10 20.29 -2.76
C GLU A 14 -3.05 20.46 -1.24
N VAL A 15 -3.47 19.45 -0.46
CA VAL A 15 -3.53 19.55 1.02
C VAL A 15 -2.91 18.33 1.75
N TYR A 16 -2.44 17.33 1.02
CA TYR A 16 -1.86 16.10 1.57
C TYR A 16 -0.83 15.48 0.63
N ALA A 17 0.06 14.65 1.13
CA ALA A 17 0.91 13.78 0.33
C ALA A 17 0.45 12.32 0.43
N GLU A 18 0.40 11.63 -0.71
CA GLU A 18 0.22 10.19 -0.77
C GLU A 18 1.56 9.48 -0.85
N LYS A 19 1.74 8.38 -0.13
CA LYS A 19 2.90 7.49 -0.28
C LYS A 19 2.46 6.07 -0.56
N PRO A 20 2.71 5.52 -1.77
CA PRO A 20 2.44 4.14 -2.05
C PRO A 20 3.52 3.24 -1.43
N ILE A 21 3.13 2.06 -0.97
CA ILE A 21 4.01 1.03 -0.43
C ILE A 21 3.60 -0.30 -1.07
N SER A 22 4.47 -0.84 -1.91
CA SER A 22 4.26 -2.16 -2.51
C SER A 22 4.55 -3.23 -1.47
N LEU A 23 3.60 -4.14 -1.30
CA LEU A 23 3.69 -5.25 -0.36
C LEU A 23 3.57 -6.59 -1.07
N ARG A 24 4.40 -7.55 -0.65
CA ARG A 24 4.21 -8.99 -0.87
C ARG A 24 4.48 -9.71 0.42
N MET A 25 3.62 -10.64 0.79
CA MET A 25 3.81 -11.46 1.98
C MET A 25 3.35 -12.89 1.75
N VAL A 26 4.00 -13.83 2.43
CA VAL A 26 3.60 -15.23 2.42
C VAL A 26 3.19 -15.64 3.84
N GLY A 27 1.97 -16.14 3.99
CA GLY A 27 1.42 -16.52 5.30
C GLY A 27 0.17 -17.38 5.18
N THR A 28 -0.44 -17.72 6.31
CA THR A 28 -1.75 -18.40 6.35
C THR A 28 -2.89 -17.39 6.30
N TYR A 29 -4.11 -17.87 6.03
CA TYR A 29 -5.32 -17.02 6.02
C TYR A 29 -5.49 -16.22 7.32
N HIS A 30 -5.29 -16.87 8.47
CA HIS A 30 -5.38 -16.23 9.79
C HIS A 30 -4.30 -15.17 10.00
N GLN A 31 -3.07 -15.42 9.53
CA GLN A 31 -1.98 -14.45 9.61
C GLN A 31 -2.27 -13.22 8.76
N PHE A 32 -2.90 -13.38 7.59
CA PHE A 32 -3.35 -12.26 6.78
C PHE A 32 -4.45 -11.45 7.44
N GLY A 33 -5.45 -12.10 8.04
CA GLY A 33 -6.51 -11.42 8.79
C GLY A 33 -5.93 -10.60 9.95
N ALA A 34 -4.97 -11.16 10.69
CA ALA A 34 -4.27 -10.43 11.75
C ALA A 34 -3.47 -9.24 11.22
N PHE A 35 -2.79 -9.40 10.08
CA PHE A 35 -2.04 -8.31 9.44
C PHE A 35 -2.94 -7.16 9.00
N VAL A 36 -4.01 -7.44 8.25
CA VAL A 36 -4.96 -6.41 7.78
C VAL A 36 -5.60 -5.70 8.97
N SER A 37 -5.96 -6.44 10.02
CA SER A 37 -6.49 -5.86 11.27
C SER A 37 -5.47 -4.95 11.95
N GLY A 38 -4.19 -5.35 11.99
CA GLY A 38 -3.11 -4.54 12.54
C GLY A 38 -2.91 -3.24 11.77
N VAL A 39 -2.90 -3.29 10.43
CA VAL A 39 -2.82 -2.09 9.57
C VAL A 39 -4.02 -1.18 9.78
N ALA A 40 -5.23 -1.73 9.86
CA ALA A 40 -6.45 -0.96 10.10
C ALA A 40 -6.49 -0.30 11.50
N SER A 41 -5.73 -0.83 12.46
CA SER A 41 -5.63 -0.27 13.82
C SER A 41 -4.65 0.90 13.95
N LEU A 42 -3.88 1.21 12.91
CA LEU A 42 -2.90 2.30 12.96
C LEU A 42 -3.60 3.66 13.04
N PRO A 43 -3.12 4.60 13.88
CA PRO A 43 -3.74 5.91 14.10
C PRO A 43 -3.51 6.90 12.93
N ARG A 44 -3.08 6.41 11.76
CA ARG A 44 -2.88 7.21 10.54
C ARG A 44 -3.86 6.73 9.49
N VAL A 45 -4.32 7.62 8.61
CA VAL A 45 -5.14 7.23 7.46
C VAL A 45 -4.28 6.38 6.52
N VAL A 46 -4.49 5.07 6.58
CA VAL A 46 -3.87 4.08 5.70
C VAL A 46 -4.97 3.48 4.85
N ILE A 47 -4.93 3.74 3.54
CA ILE A 47 -5.83 3.10 2.58
C ILE A 47 -5.08 1.89 2.02
N LEU A 48 -5.52 0.71 2.43
CA LEU A 48 -5.05 -0.54 1.88
C LEU A 48 -5.83 -0.84 0.59
N THR A 49 -5.20 -0.67 -0.57
CA THR A 49 -5.81 -1.05 -1.85
C THR A 49 -5.21 -2.37 -2.33
N MET A 50 -5.98 -3.45 -2.13
CA MET A 50 -5.56 -4.77 -2.59
C MET A 50 -5.98 -4.95 -4.05
N HIS A 51 -5.01 -4.91 -4.95
CA HIS A 51 -5.19 -5.29 -6.35
C HIS A 51 -4.62 -6.69 -6.56
N ASP A 52 -5.32 -7.51 -7.35
CA ASP A 52 -4.88 -8.86 -7.74
C ASP A 52 -4.62 -9.80 -6.55
N ILE A 53 -5.59 -9.89 -5.63
CA ILE A 53 -5.56 -10.91 -4.57
C ILE A 53 -5.63 -12.29 -5.22
N ALA A 54 -4.46 -12.90 -5.41
CA ALA A 54 -4.31 -14.26 -5.87
C ALA A 54 -3.88 -15.13 -4.69
N LEU A 55 -4.85 -15.62 -3.91
CA LEU A 55 -4.57 -16.64 -2.89
C LEU A 55 -4.22 -17.95 -3.61
N ARG A 56 -2.92 -18.22 -3.73
CA ARG A 56 -2.40 -19.44 -4.36
C ARG A 56 -1.61 -20.25 -3.34
N PRO A 57 -1.78 -21.58 -3.29
CA PRO A 57 -0.86 -22.42 -2.54
C PRO A 57 0.55 -22.19 -3.07
N LYS A 58 1.50 -21.89 -2.20
CA LYS A 58 2.90 -21.68 -2.58
C LYS A 58 3.52 -22.89 -3.30
N ASN A 59 3.02 -24.09 -3.03
CA ASN A 59 3.43 -25.35 -3.65
C ASN A 59 2.21 -26.06 -4.29
N PRO A 60 1.80 -25.69 -5.52
CA PRO A 60 0.74 -26.39 -6.23
C PRO A 60 1.28 -27.74 -6.73
N GLY A 61 0.85 -28.85 -6.12
CA GLY A 61 1.24 -30.20 -6.58
C GLY A 61 1.44 -31.27 -5.50
N LYS A 62 1.41 -30.92 -4.21
CA LYS A 62 1.16 -31.91 -3.16
C LYS A 62 -0.34 -31.94 -2.89
N ASP A 63 -0.95 -33.13 -2.85
CA ASP A 63 -2.32 -33.40 -2.39
C ASP A 63 -2.53 -32.95 -0.95
N VAL A 64 -2.46 -31.64 -0.73
CA VAL A 64 -2.79 -30.99 0.52
C VAL A 64 -4.14 -30.38 0.23
N GLY A 65 -5.21 -31.13 0.55
CA GLY A 65 -6.56 -30.55 0.58
C GLY A 65 -6.52 -29.20 1.30
N ILE A 66 -7.38 -28.26 0.89
CA ILE A 66 -7.41 -26.90 1.45
C ILE A 66 -7.56 -27.02 2.98
N LYS A 67 -6.44 -26.88 3.69
CA LYS A 67 -6.34 -26.90 5.15
C LYS A 67 -5.91 -25.52 5.58
N ASP A 68 -6.33 -25.09 6.77
CA ASP A 68 -6.08 -23.73 7.31
C ASP A 68 -4.59 -23.33 7.34
N SER A 69 -3.69 -24.30 7.27
CA SER A 69 -2.24 -24.13 7.34
C SER A 69 -1.55 -23.98 5.97
N ILE A 70 -2.28 -23.91 4.85
CA ILE A 70 -1.62 -23.73 3.54
C ILE A 70 -0.91 -22.37 3.47
N PRO A 71 0.37 -22.33 3.06
CA PRO A 71 1.06 -21.07 2.82
C PRO A 71 0.49 -20.44 1.54
N LEU A 72 -0.05 -19.25 1.72
CA LEU A 72 -0.63 -18.41 0.68
C LEU A 72 0.31 -17.25 0.41
N GLU A 73 0.28 -16.70 -0.80
CA GLU A 73 0.93 -15.44 -1.13
C GLU A 73 -0.13 -14.35 -1.27
N LEU A 74 0.17 -13.17 -0.74
CA LEU A 74 -0.65 -11.97 -0.82
C LEU A 74 0.23 -10.83 -1.36
N SER A 75 -0.22 -10.16 -2.41
CA SER A 75 0.43 -8.97 -2.96
C SER A 75 -0.57 -7.82 -3.10
N GLY A 76 -0.11 -6.59 -2.93
CA GLY A 76 -0.94 -5.40 -3.08
C GLY A 76 -0.18 -4.11 -2.82
N THR A 77 -0.87 -2.97 -2.94
CA THR A 77 -0.29 -1.65 -2.71
C THR A 77 -1.03 -0.95 -1.57
N VAL A 78 -0.29 -0.49 -0.57
CA VAL A 78 -0.84 0.34 0.50
C VAL A 78 -0.57 1.79 0.17
N LYS A 79 -1.52 2.68 0.44
CA LYS A 79 -1.29 4.12 0.41
C LYS A 79 -1.41 4.70 1.80
N THR A 80 -0.41 5.49 2.19
CA THR A 80 -0.48 6.31 3.41
C THR A 80 -0.68 7.77 3.03
N TYR A 81 -1.43 8.48 3.85
CA TYR A 81 -1.74 9.90 3.66
C TYR A 81 -1.18 10.70 4.83
N ARG A 82 -0.54 11.83 4.53
CA ARG A 82 -0.16 12.83 5.53
C ARG A 82 -0.55 14.22 5.04
N TYR A 83 -0.89 15.11 5.96
CA TYR A 83 -1.04 16.53 5.61
C TYR A 83 0.32 17.11 5.22
N LEU A 84 0.29 18.04 4.28
CA LEU A 84 1.42 18.92 4.01
C LEU A 84 1.47 19.97 5.13
N ASP A 85 2.67 20.38 5.53
CA ASP A 85 2.81 21.59 6.33
C ASP A 85 2.62 22.86 5.47
N GLU A 86 2.59 24.03 6.11
CA GLU A 86 2.33 25.31 5.43
C GLU A 86 3.40 25.65 4.39
N GLU A 87 4.65 25.25 4.63
CA GLU A 87 5.77 25.48 3.71
C GLU A 87 5.65 24.57 2.47
N GLU A 88 5.42 23.28 2.68
CA GLU A 88 5.21 22.28 1.62
C GLU A 88 3.96 22.58 0.77
N ALA A 89 2.87 23.04 1.40
CA ALA A 89 1.65 23.43 0.70
C ALA A 89 1.88 24.67 -0.17
N ALA A 90 2.56 25.70 0.35
CA ALA A 90 2.89 26.91 -0.39
C ALA A 90 3.83 26.62 -1.57
N GLU A 91 4.79 25.70 -1.41
CA GLU A 91 5.65 25.26 -2.50
C GLU A 91 4.87 24.52 -3.61
N GLN A 92 3.90 23.69 -3.24
CA GLN A 92 3.06 23.02 -4.24
C GLN A 92 2.14 23.95 -4.99
N GLU A 93 1.55 24.93 -4.30
CA GLU A 93 0.71 25.93 -4.94
C GLU A 93 1.50 26.78 -5.95
N LYS A 94 2.73 27.17 -5.59
CA LYS A 94 3.65 27.86 -6.52
C LYS A 94 4.00 27.00 -7.74
N GLN A 95 4.29 25.72 -7.54
CA GLN A 95 4.61 24.79 -8.62
C GLN A 95 3.40 24.58 -9.57
N ALA A 96 2.19 24.45 -9.01
CA ALA A 96 0.96 24.33 -9.78
C ALA A 96 0.62 25.59 -10.59
N ALA A 97 0.83 26.78 -10.02
CA ALA A 97 0.63 28.06 -10.71
C ALA A 97 1.61 28.25 -11.87
N ALA A 98 2.89 27.89 -11.70
CA ALA A 98 3.91 27.98 -12.74
C ALA A 98 3.65 27.03 -13.93
N ALA A 99 3.10 25.83 -13.67
CA ALA A 99 2.75 24.88 -14.71
C ALA A 99 1.52 25.33 -15.54
N ASN A 100 0.57 26.05 -14.93
CA ASN A 100 -0.63 26.53 -15.60
C ASN A 100 -0.45 27.88 -16.33
N GLY A 101 0.53 28.69 -15.92
CA GLY A 101 0.83 29.98 -16.55
C GLY A 101 1.58 29.92 -17.90
N GLY A 102 1.99 28.73 -18.36
CA GLY A 102 2.71 28.53 -19.63
C GLY A 102 1.81 28.27 -20.85
N LYS A 103 0.49 28.29 -20.69
CA LYS A 103 -0.49 28.19 -21.79
C LYS A 103 -1.32 29.48 -21.87
N GLY A 104 -0.70 30.56 -22.33
CA GLY A 104 -1.34 31.86 -22.57
C GLY A 104 -0.52 32.70 -23.52
#